data_AF-A0A4U0P3F4-F1
#
_entry.id   AF-A0A4U0P3F4-F1
#
_cell.length_a   1.000
_cell.length_b   1.000
_cell.length_c   1.000
_cell.angle_alpha   90.00
_cell.angle_beta   90.00
_cell.angle_gamma   90.00
#
_symmetry.space_group_name_H-M   'P 1'
#
loop_
_entity.id
_entity.type
_entity.pdbx_description
1 polymer ?
#
loop_
_entity_poly.entity_id
_entity_poly.type
_entity_poly.pdbx_seq_one_letter_code
_entity_poly.pdbx_strand_id
1 'polypeptide(L)'
;MNEVQVVIVRDPVQLVTAQQQASVLLTEARVGPTGPIGPIGPAGGSAFTRCRGETLSALRVVYEQAGEVFALDYRDGAHVGQLLGLTLTAGDAGSEVDVQRSGAIDDAGWWWTPGPVWLGAAGTLTQTPPADGFDVRVGAAVSATRLILDVSDPVSLEV
;
A
#
# COMPACT_ATOMS: atom_id res chain seq x y z
N MET A 1 97.91 -21.94 -53.57
CA MET A 1 96.82 -22.44 -52.71
C MET A 1 96.69 -21.48 -51.53
N ASN A 2 95.72 -20.58 -51.57
CA ASN A 2 95.25 -19.80 -50.42
C ASN A 2 93.73 -19.96 -50.42
N GLU A 3 93.20 -20.55 -49.37
CA GLU A 3 91.79 -20.84 -49.18
C GLU A 3 91.10 -19.60 -48.60
N VAL A 4 90.08 -19.09 -49.29
CA VAL A 4 89.26 -17.96 -48.82
C VAL A 4 88.04 -18.55 -48.13
N GLN A 5 87.99 -18.42 -46.79
CA GLN A 5 86.80 -18.79 -46.02
C GLN A 5 85.76 -17.67 -46.09
N VAL A 6 84.59 -17.99 -46.65
CA VAL A 6 83.43 -17.11 -46.68
C VAL A 6 82.70 -17.21 -45.34
N VAL A 7 82.79 -16.19 -44.50
CA VAL A 7 82.03 -16.08 -43.26
C VAL A 7 80.66 -15.47 -43.56
N ILE A 8 79.61 -16.28 -43.50
CA ILE A 8 78.23 -15.80 -43.64
C ILE A 8 77.75 -15.32 -42.26
N VAL A 9 77.76 -14.00 -42.05
CA VAL A 9 77.16 -13.38 -40.85
C VAL A 9 75.64 -13.36 -41.07
N ARG A 10 74.90 -14.07 -40.21
CA ARG A 10 73.42 -14.04 -40.20
C ARG A 10 72.98 -13.11 -39.08
N ASP A 11 72.49 -11.92 -39.43
CA ASP A 11 71.89 -11.03 -38.45
C ASP A 11 70.56 -11.62 -37.94
N PRO A 12 70.31 -11.69 -36.62
CA PRO A 12 69.02 -12.14 -36.12
C PRO A 12 67.96 -11.06 -36.34
N VAL A 13 66.90 -11.39 -37.07
CA VAL A 13 65.70 -10.56 -37.18
C VAL A 13 64.98 -10.56 -35.84
N GLN A 14 64.90 -9.39 -35.19
CA GLN A 14 64.10 -9.18 -33.98
C GLN A 14 62.63 -8.92 -34.37
N LEU A 15 61.73 -9.80 -33.93
CA LEU A 15 60.30 -9.63 -34.13
C LEU A 15 59.74 -8.79 -32.97
N VAL A 16 59.48 -7.50 -33.20
CA VAL A 16 58.86 -6.62 -32.20
C VAL A 16 57.34 -6.73 -32.34
N THR A 17 56.69 -7.41 -31.39
CA THR A 17 55.22 -7.47 -31.35
C THR A 17 54.70 -6.27 -30.58
N ALA A 18 54.09 -5.30 -31.26
CA ALA A 18 53.39 -4.22 -30.59
C ALA A 18 52.07 -4.76 -30.02
N GLN A 19 51.98 -4.97 -28.71
CA GLN A 19 50.70 -5.22 -28.05
C GLN A 19 49.88 -3.93 -28.05
N GLN A 20 48.92 -3.84 -28.97
CA GLN A 20 47.98 -2.73 -29.02
C GLN A 20 46.98 -2.89 -27.87
N GLN A 21 47.14 -2.10 -26.81
CA GLN A 21 46.14 -2.01 -25.75
C GLN A 21 44.90 -1.33 -26.32
N ALA A 22 43.79 -2.05 -26.42
CA ALA A 22 42.51 -1.47 -26.80
C ALA A 22 41.91 -0.76 -25.58
N SER A 23 41.95 0.56 -25.56
CA SER A 23 41.18 1.37 -24.61
C SER A 23 39.79 1.61 -25.18
N VAL A 24 38.74 1.13 -24.51
CA VAL A 24 37.35 1.42 -24.86
C VAL A 24 36.97 2.78 -24.30
N LEU A 25 36.70 3.74 -25.17
CA LEU A 25 36.16 5.05 -24.79
C LEU A 25 34.66 4.87 -24.50
N LEU A 26 34.26 4.95 -23.23
CA LEU A 26 32.85 5.01 -22.87
C LEU A 26 32.32 6.39 -23.28
N THR A 27 31.59 6.47 -24.39
CA THR A 27 30.92 7.70 -24.81
C THR A 27 29.97 8.17 -23.70
N GLU A 28 30.11 9.43 -23.30
CA GLU A 28 29.34 10.23 -22.35
C GLU A 28 28.09 9.56 -21.76
N ALA A 29 28.10 9.27 -20.45
CA ALA A 29 26.89 8.94 -19.70
C ALA A 29 25.95 10.16 -19.70
N ARG A 30 24.89 10.14 -20.51
CA ARG A 30 23.83 11.15 -20.47
C ARG A 30 22.82 10.74 -19.42
N VAL A 31 22.56 11.63 -18.46
CA VAL A 31 21.42 11.51 -17.54
C VAL A 31 20.15 11.46 -18.39
N GLY A 32 19.33 10.42 -18.19
CA GLY A 32 18.03 10.29 -18.84
C GLY A 32 17.09 11.44 -18.46
N PRO A 33 16.03 11.68 -19.23
CA PRO A 33 15.01 12.65 -18.83
C PRO A 33 14.45 12.28 -17.45
N THR A 34 14.07 13.30 -16.67
CA THR A 34 13.36 13.09 -15.40
C THR A 34 12.15 12.19 -15.65
N GLY A 35 11.96 11.17 -14.80
CA GLY A 35 10.81 10.28 -14.89
C GLY A 35 9.49 11.04 -14.78
N PRO A 36 8.36 10.45 -15.23
CA PRO A 36 7.05 11.05 -15.00
C PRO A 36 6.83 11.30 -13.50
N ILE A 37 6.07 12.36 -13.18
CA ILE A 37 5.54 12.57 -11.83
C ILE A 37 4.80 11.29 -11.39
N GLY A 38 5.07 10.83 -10.16
CA GLY A 38 4.39 9.67 -9.58
C GLY A 38 2.88 9.88 -9.44
N PRO A 39 2.07 8.83 -9.23
CA PRO A 39 0.64 8.98 -8.98
C PRO A 39 0.40 9.94 -7.80
N ILE A 40 -0.69 10.72 -7.89
CA ILE A 40 -1.17 11.54 -6.77
C ILE A 40 -1.25 10.64 -5.53
N GLY A 41 -0.61 11.08 -4.44
CA GLY A 41 -0.73 10.40 -3.14
C GLY A 41 -2.20 10.36 -2.70
N PRO A 42 -2.60 9.39 -1.86
CA PRO A 42 -4.00 9.23 -1.47
C PRO A 42 -4.59 10.53 -0.92
N ALA A 43 -5.89 10.74 -1.12
CA ALA A 43 -6.62 11.79 -0.42
C ALA A 43 -6.34 11.69 1.09
N GLY A 44 -6.18 12.82 1.79
CA GLY A 44 -5.60 12.95 3.15
C GLY A 44 -6.33 12.24 4.29
N GLY A 45 -6.54 10.94 4.17
CA GLY A 45 -6.97 10.00 5.21
C GLY A 45 -5.83 9.05 5.56
N SER A 46 -5.82 8.56 6.79
CA SER A 46 -4.91 7.49 7.20
C SER A 46 -5.42 6.16 6.65
N ALA A 47 -4.95 5.78 5.46
CA ALA A 47 -5.19 4.47 4.87
C ALA A 47 -3.94 3.58 5.00
N PHE A 48 -4.15 2.31 5.28
CA PHE A 48 -3.09 1.31 5.35
C PHE A 48 -3.59 -0.06 4.90
N THR A 49 -2.69 -0.86 4.34
CA THR A 49 -2.99 -2.19 3.80
C THR A 49 -2.80 -3.27 4.86
N ARG A 50 -3.69 -4.25 4.90
CA ARG A 50 -3.68 -5.41 5.80
C ARG A 50 -4.13 -6.69 5.10
N CYS A 51 -3.91 -7.84 5.74
CA CYS A 51 -4.45 -9.13 5.28
C CYS A 51 -5.86 -9.35 5.85
N ARG A 52 -6.80 -9.83 5.03
CA ARG A 52 -8.14 -10.23 5.49
C ARG A 52 -8.05 -11.59 6.21
N GLY A 53 -8.57 -11.66 7.44
CA GLY A 53 -8.75 -12.93 8.15
C GLY A 53 -10.03 -13.69 7.75
N GLU A 54 -10.97 -13.00 7.10
CA GLU A 54 -12.22 -13.56 6.60
C GLU A 54 -12.64 -12.91 5.26
N THR A 55 -13.64 -13.46 4.57
CA THR A 55 -14.22 -12.77 3.40
C THR A 55 -14.92 -11.49 3.86
N LEU A 56 -14.44 -10.33 3.39
CA LEU A 56 -14.95 -9.02 3.78
C LEU A 56 -15.49 -8.26 2.57
N SER A 57 -16.64 -7.63 2.75
CA SER A 57 -17.14 -6.61 1.82
C SER A 57 -16.39 -5.29 2.00
N ALA A 58 -16.45 -4.43 0.98
CA ALA A 58 -16.08 -3.03 1.13
C ALA A 58 -17.01 -2.33 2.13
N LEU A 59 -16.54 -1.22 2.70
CA LEU A 59 -17.30 -0.35 3.60
C LEU A 59 -17.78 -1.09 4.86
N ARG A 60 -16.88 -1.89 5.42
CA ARG A 60 -17.06 -2.57 6.71
C ARG A 60 -16.11 -2.01 7.75
N VAL A 61 -16.64 -1.73 8.94
CA VAL A 61 -15.83 -1.42 10.10
C VAL A 61 -15.22 -2.71 10.61
N VAL A 62 -13.92 -2.66 10.88
CA VAL A 62 -13.11 -3.84 11.17
C VAL A 62 -12.20 -3.62 12.37
N TYR A 63 -11.78 -4.71 12.98
CA TYR A 63 -10.70 -4.77 13.96
C TYR A 63 -9.52 -5.58 13.42
N GLU A 64 -8.35 -5.43 14.03
CA GLU A 64 -7.16 -6.21 13.68
C GLU A 64 -6.76 -7.12 14.84
N GLN A 65 -6.60 -8.42 14.56
CA GLN A 65 -6.09 -9.38 15.52
C GLN A 65 -5.04 -10.26 14.84
N ALA A 66 -3.88 -10.41 15.49
CA ALA A 66 -2.76 -11.23 15.00
C ALA A 66 -2.30 -10.92 13.56
N GLY A 67 -2.46 -9.67 13.10
CA GLY A 67 -2.05 -9.21 11.76
C GLY A 67 -3.10 -9.45 10.67
N GLU A 68 -4.28 -9.96 11.04
CA GLU A 68 -5.41 -10.19 10.16
C GLU A 68 -6.61 -9.33 10.57
N VAL A 69 -7.43 -8.99 9.58
CA VAL A 69 -8.56 -8.07 9.72
C VAL A 69 -9.88 -8.80 9.65
N PHE A 70 -10.78 -8.50 10.58
CA PHE A 70 -12.09 -9.14 10.74
C PHE A 70 -13.19 -8.08 10.92
N ALA A 71 -14.43 -8.40 10.53
CA ALA A 71 -15.58 -7.52 10.70
C ALA A 71 -15.88 -7.31 12.20
N LEU A 72 -16.05 -6.06 12.60
CA LEU A 72 -16.36 -5.72 13.99
C LEU A 72 -17.87 -5.63 14.20
N ASP A 73 -18.43 -6.35 15.18
CA ASP A 73 -19.81 -6.15 15.62
C ASP A 73 -19.87 -5.13 16.76
N TYR A 74 -20.89 -4.26 16.77
CA TYR A 74 -21.07 -3.29 17.85
C TYR A 74 -21.34 -3.94 19.23
N ARG A 75 -21.66 -5.25 19.27
CA ARG A 75 -21.81 -6.03 20.50
C ARG A 75 -20.55 -6.82 20.87
N ASP A 76 -19.49 -6.77 20.08
CA ASP A 76 -18.28 -7.54 20.31
C ASP A 76 -17.39 -6.90 21.39
N GLY A 77 -17.72 -7.15 22.66
CA GLY A 77 -16.93 -6.66 23.79
C GLY A 77 -15.51 -7.23 23.88
N ALA A 78 -15.19 -8.32 23.18
CA ALA A 78 -13.85 -8.90 23.19
C ALA A 78 -12.89 -8.12 22.27
N HIS A 79 -13.40 -7.61 21.14
CA HIS A 79 -12.56 -7.01 20.11
C HIS A 79 -12.83 -5.53 19.84
N VAL A 80 -13.88 -4.91 20.42
CA VAL A 80 -14.22 -3.50 20.16
C VAL A 80 -13.07 -2.53 20.47
N GLY A 81 -12.22 -2.83 21.46
CA GLY A 81 -11.02 -2.05 21.78
C GLY A 81 -9.88 -2.17 20.76
N GLN A 82 -9.99 -3.06 19.79
CA GLN A 82 -9.03 -3.30 18.70
C GLN A 82 -9.50 -2.71 17.36
N LEU A 83 -10.50 -1.83 17.39
CA LEU A 83 -11.05 -1.19 16.20
C LEU A 83 -9.94 -0.56 15.35
N LEU A 84 -9.95 -0.90 14.05
CA LEU A 84 -8.92 -0.53 13.10
C LEU A 84 -9.37 0.57 12.12
N GLY A 85 -10.59 0.49 11.58
CA GLY A 85 -11.08 1.45 10.58
C GLY A 85 -12.15 0.87 9.65
N LEU A 86 -12.32 1.45 8.46
CA LEU A 86 -13.28 1.05 7.43
C LEU A 86 -12.57 0.45 6.20
N THR A 87 -13.01 -0.71 5.72
CA THR A 87 -12.49 -1.31 4.48
C THR A 87 -12.90 -0.51 3.24
N LEU A 88 -11.98 -0.35 2.28
CA LEU A 88 -12.25 0.33 1.01
C LEU A 88 -12.56 -0.64 -0.13
N THR A 89 -12.16 -1.90 -0.01
CA THR A 89 -12.34 -2.93 -1.03
C THR A 89 -12.96 -4.20 -0.46
N ALA A 90 -13.63 -4.97 -1.31
CA ALA A 90 -14.13 -6.31 -0.99
C ALA A 90 -13.11 -7.37 -1.43
N GLY A 91 -13.13 -8.54 -0.78
CA GLY A 91 -12.27 -9.66 -1.15
C GLY A 91 -12.38 -10.84 -0.18
N ASP A 92 -11.76 -11.96 -0.57
CA ASP A 92 -11.74 -13.20 0.20
C ASP A 92 -10.67 -13.19 1.30
N ALA A 93 -10.77 -14.13 2.24
CA ALA A 93 -9.76 -14.35 3.27
C ALA A 93 -8.36 -14.58 2.64
N GLY A 94 -7.32 -14.06 3.29
CA GLY A 94 -5.93 -14.13 2.83
C GLY A 94 -5.55 -13.08 1.78
N SER A 95 -6.50 -12.27 1.29
CA SER A 95 -6.21 -11.18 0.35
C SER A 95 -5.93 -9.85 1.05
N GLU A 96 -5.30 -8.91 0.33
CA GLU A 96 -5.00 -7.57 0.85
C GLU A 96 -6.22 -6.65 0.85
N VAL A 97 -6.41 -5.90 1.93
CA VAL A 97 -7.46 -4.89 2.11
C VAL A 97 -6.85 -3.56 2.51
N ASP A 98 -7.33 -2.49 1.88
CA ASP A 98 -7.05 -1.13 2.33
C ASP A 98 -8.11 -0.73 3.37
N VAL A 99 -7.62 -0.27 4.53
CA VAL A 99 -8.44 0.19 5.64
C VAL A 99 -8.14 1.66 5.88
N GLN A 100 -9.19 2.49 5.90
CA GLN A 100 -9.09 3.92 6.15
C GLN A 100 -9.63 4.23 7.55
N ARG A 101 -8.93 5.07 8.32
CA ARG A 101 -9.30 5.43 9.71
C ARG A 101 -9.85 6.86 9.86
N SER A 102 -9.56 7.74 8.90
CA SER A 102 -10.07 9.12 8.85
C SER A 102 -10.16 9.66 7.42
N GLY A 103 -10.86 10.77 7.22
CA GLY A 103 -10.94 11.48 5.94
C GLY A 103 -12.27 11.28 5.20
N ALA A 104 -12.38 11.79 3.98
CA ALA A 104 -13.62 11.69 3.21
C ALA A 104 -13.71 10.36 2.45
N ILE A 105 -14.91 9.81 2.38
CA ILE A 105 -15.27 8.64 1.56
C ILE A 105 -16.52 8.99 0.76
N ASP A 106 -16.48 8.72 -0.54
CA ASP A 106 -17.59 8.92 -1.46
C ASP A 106 -18.05 7.54 -1.98
N ASP A 107 -19.36 7.25 -1.93
CA ASP A 107 -19.95 6.04 -2.49
C ASP A 107 -21.34 6.34 -3.09
N ALA A 108 -21.54 5.95 -4.34
CA ALA A 108 -22.76 6.25 -5.10
C ALA A 108 -23.95 5.36 -4.72
N GLY A 109 -23.72 4.25 -4.01
CA GLY A 109 -24.74 3.34 -3.49
C GLY A 109 -25.30 3.76 -2.14
N TRP A 110 -24.82 4.87 -1.56
CA TRP A 110 -25.36 5.44 -0.33
C TRP A 110 -26.51 6.43 -0.58
N TRP A 111 -27.36 6.52 0.43
CA TRP A 111 -28.58 7.34 0.43
C TRP A 111 -28.75 8.04 1.79
N TRP A 112 -27.64 8.55 2.34
CA TRP A 112 -27.63 9.10 3.68
C TRP A 112 -28.42 10.40 3.80
N THR A 113 -28.93 10.68 5.00
CA THR A 113 -29.28 12.05 5.39
C THR A 113 -28.07 12.68 6.08
N PRO A 114 -27.76 13.98 5.88
CA PRO A 114 -26.68 14.62 6.62
C PRO A 114 -26.84 14.42 8.13
N GLY A 115 -25.81 13.89 8.79
CA GLY A 115 -25.87 13.50 10.19
C GLY A 115 -24.86 12.42 10.59
N PRO A 116 -24.83 12.04 11.87
CA PRO A 116 -23.95 10.99 12.39
C PRO A 116 -24.20 9.63 11.73
N VAL A 117 -23.12 8.82 11.69
CA VAL A 117 -23.13 7.42 11.24
C VAL A 117 -22.40 6.59 12.28
N TRP A 118 -22.98 5.44 12.62
CA TRP A 118 -22.54 4.54 13.67
C TRP A 118 -22.17 3.17 13.12
N LEU A 119 -21.39 2.43 13.93
CA LEU A 119 -21.15 1.02 13.77
C LEU A 119 -22.44 0.23 14.01
N GLY A 120 -22.76 -0.67 13.09
CA GLY A 120 -23.83 -1.65 13.21
C GLY A 120 -23.30 -3.08 13.35
N ALA A 121 -24.20 -4.05 13.16
CA ALA A 121 -23.85 -5.47 13.19
C ALA A 121 -22.88 -5.84 12.05
N ALA A 122 -21.96 -6.76 12.31
CA ALA A 122 -20.98 -7.26 11.34
C ALA A 122 -20.29 -6.14 10.50
N GLY A 123 -19.90 -5.05 11.16
CA GLY A 123 -19.15 -3.94 10.56
C GLY A 123 -19.99 -3.03 9.65
N THR A 124 -21.31 -3.17 9.63
CA THR A 124 -22.19 -2.31 8.81
C THR A 124 -22.19 -0.86 9.29
N LEU A 125 -22.55 0.07 8.41
CA LEU A 125 -22.78 1.49 8.74
C LEU A 125 -24.28 1.75 8.85
N THR A 126 -24.68 2.52 9.87
CA THR A 126 -26.10 2.85 10.14
C THR A 126 -26.27 4.29 10.63
N GLN A 127 -27.46 4.88 10.43
CA GLN A 127 -27.86 6.17 11.03
C GLN A 127 -28.78 6.02 12.25
N THR A 128 -29.00 4.78 12.69
CA THR A 128 -29.66 4.50 13.95
C THR A 128 -28.59 4.20 14.99
N PRO A 129 -28.44 5.01 16.06
CA PRO A 129 -27.50 4.70 17.13
C PRO A 129 -27.87 3.36 17.80
N PRO A 130 -26.88 2.59 18.26
CA PRO A 130 -27.15 1.36 18.99
C PRO A 130 -27.88 1.66 20.32
N ALA A 131 -28.77 0.74 20.73
CA ALA A 131 -29.50 0.84 21.99
C ALA A 131 -28.87 0.00 23.12
N ASP A 132 -27.87 -0.82 22.77
CA ASP A 132 -27.18 -1.77 23.63
C ASP A 132 -25.72 -1.94 23.13
N GLY A 133 -24.89 -2.69 23.86
CA GLY A 133 -23.51 -2.98 23.42
C GLY A 133 -22.62 -1.74 23.48
N PHE A 134 -22.00 -1.40 22.35
CA PHE A 134 -21.09 -0.26 22.25
C PHE A 134 -21.56 0.77 21.23
N ASP A 135 -21.65 2.03 21.67
CA ASP A 135 -21.80 3.18 20.79
C ASP A 135 -20.43 3.57 20.22
N VAL A 136 -20.28 3.32 18.92
CA VAL A 136 -19.11 3.73 18.14
C VAL A 136 -19.59 4.61 17.00
N ARG A 137 -19.38 5.92 17.13
CA ARG A 137 -19.57 6.85 16.01
C ARG A 137 -18.42 6.67 15.01
N VAL A 138 -18.77 6.31 13.79
CA VAL A 138 -17.83 6.10 12.68
C VAL A 138 -17.49 7.42 11.99
N GLY A 139 -18.46 8.34 11.92
CA GLY A 139 -18.26 9.62 11.26
C GLY A 139 -19.53 10.44 11.16
N ALA A 140 -19.59 11.30 10.13
CA ALA A 140 -20.79 12.03 9.77
C ALA A 140 -20.99 12.09 8.25
N ALA A 141 -22.18 11.73 7.78
CA ALA A 141 -22.59 11.97 6.42
C ALA A 141 -22.80 13.49 6.22
N VAL A 142 -22.18 14.05 5.19
CA VAL A 142 -22.33 15.47 4.83
C VAL A 142 -23.21 15.66 3.60
N SER A 143 -23.49 14.57 2.89
CA SER A 143 -24.47 14.47 1.80
C SER A 143 -24.94 13.02 1.70
N ALA A 144 -25.84 12.73 0.76
CA ALA A 144 -26.34 11.37 0.54
C ALA A 144 -25.25 10.34 0.21
N THR A 145 -24.18 10.78 -0.45
CA THR A 145 -23.13 9.91 -1.00
C THR A 145 -21.74 10.20 -0.43
N ARG A 146 -21.64 11.05 0.61
CA ARG A 146 -20.35 11.43 1.21
C ARG A 146 -20.35 11.33 2.72
N LEU A 147 -19.38 10.59 3.24
CA LEU A 147 -19.10 10.42 4.66
C LEU A 147 -17.75 11.08 4.99
N ILE A 148 -17.71 11.86 6.07
CA ILE A 148 -16.45 12.25 6.72
C ILE A 148 -16.19 11.24 7.83
N LEU A 149 -15.20 10.39 7.62
CA LEU A 149 -14.75 9.36 8.54
C LEU A 149 -13.92 9.99 9.66
N ASP A 150 -14.32 9.69 10.89
CA ASP A 150 -13.67 10.13 12.13
C ASP A 150 -14.12 9.19 13.26
N VAL A 151 -13.54 7.99 13.29
CA VAL A 151 -14.01 6.94 14.20
C VAL A 151 -13.65 7.28 15.63
N SER A 152 -14.66 7.36 16.49
CA SER A 152 -14.52 7.66 17.91
C SER A 152 -14.17 6.41 18.72
N ASP A 153 -13.70 6.61 19.95
CA ASP A 153 -13.51 5.50 20.88
C ASP A 153 -14.86 4.86 21.26
N PRO A 154 -14.91 3.53 21.50
CA PRO A 154 -16.14 2.86 21.88
C PRO A 154 -16.65 3.28 23.26
N VAL A 155 -17.95 3.54 23.35
CA VAL A 155 -18.64 3.81 24.62
C VAL A 155 -19.57 2.65 24.95
N SER A 156 -19.37 1.99 26.08
CA SER A 156 -20.28 0.93 26.53
C SER A 156 -21.62 1.53 26.95
N LEU A 157 -22.71 0.94 26.47
CA LEU A 157 -24.08 1.29 26.84
C LEU A 157 -24.56 0.34 27.93
N GLU A 158 -24.85 0.89 29.10
CA GLU A 158 -25.53 0.17 30.18
C GLU A 158 -26.96 -0.16 29.74
N VAL A 159 -27.39 -1.40 29.97
CA VAL A 159 -28.73 -1.90 29.63
C VAL A 159 -29.74 -1.68 30.73
#